data_AF-A0A810N617-F1
#
_entry.id   AF-A0A810N617-F1
#
_cell.length_a   1.000
_cell.length_b   1.000
_cell.length_c   1.000
_cell.angle_alpha   90.00
_cell.angle_beta   90.00
_cell.angle_gamma   90.00
#
_symmetry.space_group_name_H-M   'P 1'
#
loop_
_entity.id
_entity.type
_entity.pdbx_description
1 polymer ?
#
loop_
_entity_poly.entity_id
_entity_poly.type
_entity_poly.pdbx_seq_one_letter_code
_entity_poly.pdbx_strand_id
1 'polypeptide(L)'
;MTSFDDQAPTTEQTGSADRLQVLAELLADGDPDSRFAPVSMGQRRLWFVDRLVPGGVDYNVVWPLRLVGGLDVGALVGAVGEVVARHEVLRTRFVAVDGEPVQVIGGVGVVDVPLVDLSGLGVGVRAGEVARWVREAGLRPFDVAVGPLVRWVLLRVSEGEHVLLVSAHHIVFDGWSGSVLLRELSVLYGAFVRGEGSPLPVLPVQFADFAVWERQWLSGGVLEGQLEFWRGYLGGAPAVLDLPSDLPRSVGRGGGGDRERFEFPVGLSVGLGSCVGVRVRLFLWGCWRGWMLCWGGMRGWRMWWWGRLWLIGVRLSWRI
;
A
#
# COMPACT_ATOMS: atom_id res chain seq x y z
N MET A 1 -7.53 42.72 -48.78
CA MET A 1 -6.65 41.54 -48.92
C MET A 1 -6.26 41.11 -47.52
N THR A 2 -6.75 39.93 -47.11
CA THR A 2 -6.21 38.97 -46.10
C THR A 2 -5.67 39.56 -44.79
N SER A 3 -6.41 39.53 -43.67
CA SER A 3 -6.63 38.35 -42.78
C SER A 3 -5.37 37.52 -42.55
N PHE A 4 -4.83 37.60 -41.34
CA PHE A 4 -4.07 36.54 -40.68
C PHE A 4 -4.42 36.62 -39.19
N ASP A 5 -5.47 35.90 -38.81
CA ASP A 5 -5.62 35.37 -37.47
C ASP A 5 -4.53 34.31 -37.29
N ASP A 6 -3.61 34.55 -36.37
CA ASP A 6 -2.65 33.53 -35.93
C ASP A 6 -2.83 33.34 -34.42
N GLN A 7 -3.88 32.59 -34.07
CA GLN A 7 -4.03 31.99 -32.76
C GLN A 7 -3.02 30.85 -32.68
N ALA A 8 -1.79 31.15 -32.22
CA ALA A 8 -0.88 30.12 -31.78
C ALA A 8 -1.55 29.34 -30.63
N PRO A 9 -1.65 28.00 -30.69
CA PRO A 9 -2.19 27.23 -29.59
C PRO A 9 -1.31 27.45 -28.36
N THR A 10 -1.93 27.89 -27.27
CA THR A 10 -1.26 28.01 -25.98
C THR A 10 -0.69 26.64 -25.59
N THR A 11 0.53 26.63 -25.05
CA THR A 11 1.31 25.42 -24.72
C THR A 11 0.54 24.41 -23.83
N GLU A 12 -0.51 24.85 -23.12
CA GLU A 12 -1.44 23.99 -22.38
C GLU A 12 -2.37 23.15 -23.28
N GLN A 13 -2.77 23.64 -24.46
CA GLN A 13 -3.65 22.93 -25.38
C GLN A 13 -2.91 21.79 -26.11
N THR A 14 -1.65 22.00 -26.48
CA THR A 14 -0.81 20.98 -27.14
C THR A 14 -0.50 19.82 -26.20
N GLY A 15 -0.18 20.11 -24.93
CA GLY A 15 0.04 19.07 -23.90
C GLY A 15 -1.23 18.28 -23.55
N SER A 16 -2.41 18.90 -23.60
CA SER A 16 -3.68 18.20 -23.36
C SER A 16 -4.06 17.25 -24.51
N ALA A 17 -3.76 17.62 -25.76
CA ALA A 17 -4.06 16.79 -26.92
C ALA A 17 -3.13 15.56 -26.99
N ASP A 18 -1.82 15.75 -26.77
CA ASP A 18 -0.84 14.66 -26.70
C ASP A 18 -1.17 13.69 -25.55
N ARG A 19 -1.56 14.23 -24.38
CA ARG A 19 -2.01 13.43 -23.24
C ARG A 19 -3.20 12.54 -23.56
N LEU A 20 -4.23 13.10 -24.21
CA LEU A 20 -5.43 12.34 -24.58
C LEU A 20 -5.12 11.28 -25.63
N GLN A 21 -4.18 11.53 -26.52
CA GLN A 21 -3.73 10.58 -27.53
C GLN A 21 -2.96 9.41 -26.91
N VAL A 22 -2.02 9.67 -26.00
CA VAL A 22 -1.31 8.60 -25.25
C VAL A 22 -2.29 7.77 -24.43
N LEU A 23 -3.27 8.40 -23.78
CA LEU A 23 -4.32 7.68 -23.06
C LEU A 23 -5.19 6.85 -24.00
N ALA A 24 -5.53 7.35 -25.19
CA ALA A 24 -6.28 6.60 -26.19
C ALA A 24 -5.49 5.40 -26.73
N GLU A 25 -4.18 5.55 -26.97
CA GLU A 25 -3.29 4.46 -27.36
C GLU A 25 -3.19 3.39 -26.26
N LEU A 26 -3.08 3.79 -25.00
CA LEU A 26 -3.08 2.89 -23.85
C LEU A 26 -4.42 2.13 -23.66
N LEU A 27 -5.55 2.70 -24.10
CA LEU A 27 -6.84 2.00 -24.16
C LEU A 27 -6.92 1.03 -25.34
N ALA A 28 -6.29 1.38 -26.46
CA ALA A 28 -6.27 0.56 -27.66
C ALA A 28 -5.40 -0.71 -27.49
N ASP A 29 -4.40 -0.68 -26.61
CA ASP A 29 -3.37 -1.72 -26.49
C ASP A 29 -3.76 -2.92 -25.58
N GLY A 30 -5.05 -3.21 -25.39
CA GLY A 30 -5.46 -4.60 -25.10
C GLY A 30 -6.52 -4.86 -24.02
N ASP A 31 -7.13 -3.85 -23.39
CA ASP A 31 -8.28 -4.07 -22.50
C ASP A 31 -9.32 -2.95 -22.62
N PRO A 32 -10.46 -3.20 -23.31
CA PRO A 32 -11.48 -2.19 -23.59
C PRO A 32 -12.19 -1.67 -22.33
N ASP A 33 -12.08 -2.38 -21.21
CA ASP A 33 -12.69 -2.00 -19.93
C ASP A 33 -11.74 -1.17 -19.05
N SER A 34 -10.54 -0.84 -19.55
CA SER A 34 -9.57 -0.03 -18.82
C SER A 34 -10.09 1.40 -18.60
N ARG A 35 -9.85 1.94 -17.40
CA ARG A 35 -10.15 3.35 -17.07
C ARG A 35 -8.94 4.06 -16.48
N PHE A 36 -8.88 5.38 -16.66
CA PHE A 36 -7.80 6.20 -16.11
C PHE A 36 -8.26 7.06 -14.95
N ALA A 37 -7.35 7.29 -14.01
CA ALA A 37 -7.55 8.22 -12.90
C ALA A 37 -6.24 8.92 -12.53
N PRO A 38 -6.29 10.13 -11.96
CA PRO A 38 -5.10 10.73 -11.38
C PRO A 38 -4.61 9.91 -10.20
N VAL A 39 -3.31 9.92 -9.93
CA VAL A 39 -2.75 9.34 -8.70
C VAL A 39 -3.02 10.22 -7.48
N SER A 40 -3.15 9.57 -6.31
CA SER A 40 -3.10 10.26 -5.01
C SER A 40 -1.71 10.85 -4.74
N MET A 41 -1.60 11.76 -3.79
CA MET A 41 -0.31 12.32 -3.35
C MET A 41 0.62 11.23 -2.79
N GLY A 42 0.05 10.26 -2.08
CA GLY A 42 0.78 9.09 -1.58
C GLY A 42 1.31 8.20 -2.71
N GLN A 43 0.48 7.91 -3.71
CA GLN A 43 0.89 7.14 -4.89
C GLN A 43 1.96 7.87 -5.71
N ARG A 44 1.83 9.19 -5.90
CA ARG A 44 2.84 10.02 -6.58
C ARG A 44 4.21 9.91 -5.91
N ARG A 45 4.26 10.01 -4.58
CA ARG A 45 5.50 9.84 -3.82
C ARG A 45 6.12 8.47 -4.07
N LEU A 46 5.33 7.39 -3.97
CA LEU A 46 5.83 6.03 -4.15
C LEU A 46 6.29 5.76 -5.58
N TRP A 47 5.56 6.26 -6.57
CA TRP A 47 5.96 6.18 -7.98
C TRP A 47 7.28 6.93 -8.23
N PHE A 48 7.46 8.12 -7.64
CA PHE A 48 8.72 8.84 -7.73
C PHE A 48 9.89 8.05 -7.13
N VAL A 49 9.68 7.42 -5.97
CA VAL A 49 10.71 6.58 -5.35
C VAL A 49 11.03 5.34 -6.19
N ASP A 50 10.02 4.71 -6.78
CA ASP A 50 10.20 3.60 -7.73
C ASP A 50 11.06 4.03 -8.94
N ARG A 51 10.82 5.22 -9.50
CA ARG A 51 11.65 5.76 -10.61
C ARG A 51 13.10 6.02 -10.21
N LEU A 52 13.36 6.40 -8.96
CA LEU A 52 14.73 6.62 -8.46
C LEU A 52 15.48 5.31 -8.23
N VAL A 53 14.77 4.23 -7.89
CA VAL A 53 15.36 2.91 -7.63
C VAL A 53 14.54 1.82 -8.34
N PRO A 54 14.64 1.71 -9.69
CA PRO A 54 13.92 0.71 -10.44
C PRO A 54 14.28 -0.71 -9.97
N GLY A 55 13.27 -1.55 -9.77
CA GLY A 55 13.45 -2.92 -9.26
C GLY A 55 13.74 -3.00 -7.76
N GLY A 56 13.66 -1.89 -7.02
CA GLY A 56 13.73 -1.89 -5.57
C GLY A 56 12.59 -2.68 -4.92
N VAL A 57 12.84 -3.21 -3.71
CA VAL A 57 11.90 -4.09 -2.99
C VAL A 57 11.45 -3.51 -1.64
N ASP A 58 11.88 -2.29 -1.30
CA ASP A 58 11.62 -1.70 0.02
C ASP A 58 10.14 -1.41 0.28
N TYR A 59 9.37 -1.30 -0.80
CA TYR A 59 7.92 -1.07 -0.77
C TYR A 59 7.14 -2.34 -1.11
N ASN A 60 7.79 -3.50 -1.09
CA ASN A 60 7.08 -4.77 -1.09
C ASN A 60 6.54 -5.05 0.30
N VAL A 61 5.28 -5.44 0.36
CA VAL A 61 4.61 -5.86 1.58
C VAL A 61 4.14 -7.30 1.42
N VAL A 62 4.36 -8.12 2.44
CA VAL A 62 4.03 -9.56 2.43
C VAL A 62 3.17 -9.89 3.64
N TRP A 63 2.02 -10.48 3.39
CA TRP A 63 1.06 -10.96 4.39
C TRP A 63 0.85 -12.47 4.26
N PRO A 64 1.52 -13.28 5.11
CA PRO A 64 1.18 -14.69 5.26
C PRO A 64 -0.07 -14.86 6.12
N LEU A 65 -1.12 -15.45 5.55
CA LEU A 65 -2.35 -15.80 6.24
C LEU A 65 -2.38 -17.31 6.50
N ARG A 66 -2.27 -17.69 7.78
CA ARG A 66 -2.36 -19.09 8.20
C ARG A 66 -3.82 -19.53 8.26
N LEU A 67 -4.16 -20.58 7.52
CA LEU A 67 -5.48 -21.18 7.42
C LEU A 67 -5.43 -22.58 8.04
N VAL A 68 -6.28 -22.85 9.02
CA VAL A 68 -6.30 -24.11 9.77
C VAL A 68 -7.65 -24.78 9.61
N GLY A 69 -7.65 -26.08 9.32
CA GLY A 69 -8.83 -26.90 9.01
C GLY A 69 -8.91 -27.30 7.54
N GLY A 70 -10.04 -27.90 7.17
CA GLY A 70 -10.34 -28.22 5.78
C GLY A 70 -10.51 -26.95 4.94
N LEU A 71 -9.87 -26.92 3.77
CA LEU A 71 -9.90 -25.78 2.86
C LEU A 71 -10.49 -26.21 1.50
N ASP A 72 -11.55 -25.53 1.08
CA ASP A 72 -12.02 -25.60 -0.31
C ASP A 72 -11.18 -24.63 -1.15
N VAL A 73 -10.21 -25.16 -1.89
CA VAL A 73 -9.31 -24.34 -2.71
C VAL A 73 -10.08 -23.60 -3.80
N GLY A 74 -11.12 -24.21 -4.39
CA GLY A 74 -11.92 -23.57 -5.43
C GLY A 74 -12.67 -22.36 -4.91
N ALA A 75 -13.31 -22.49 -3.74
CA ALA A 75 -13.99 -21.38 -3.08
C ALA A 75 -13.02 -20.26 -2.68
N LEU A 76 -11.80 -20.60 -2.23
CA LEU A 76 -10.78 -19.60 -1.91
C LEU A 76 -10.30 -18.83 -3.15
N VAL A 77 -10.02 -19.54 -4.24
CA VAL A 77 -9.60 -18.91 -5.51
C VAL A 77 -10.72 -18.01 -6.05
N GLY A 78 -11.98 -18.48 -6.00
CA GLY A 78 -13.13 -17.65 -6.32
C GLY A 78 -13.18 -16.38 -5.46
N ALA A 79 -13.02 -16.52 -4.14
CA ALA A 79 -13.08 -15.39 -3.22
C ALA A 79 -11.96 -14.37 -3.48
N VAL A 80 -10.74 -14.83 -3.81
CA VAL A 80 -9.64 -13.96 -4.24
C VAL A 80 -10.00 -13.23 -5.53
N GLY A 81 -10.54 -13.94 -6.53
CA GLY A 81 -11.01 -13.34 -7.77
C GLY A 81 -12.04 -12.23 -7.56
N GLU A 82 -13.04 -12.49 -6.72
CA GLU A 82 -14.09 -11.52 -6.39
C GLU A 82 -13.55 -10.29 -5.65
N VAL A 83 -12.59 -10.46 -4.73
CA VAL A 83 -11.92 -9.32 -4.08
C VAL A 83 -11.18 -8.45 -5.10
N VAL A 84 -10.42 -9.05 -6.02
CA VAL A 84 -9.69 -8.29 -7.04
C VAL A 84 -10.65 -7.60 -8.02
N ALA A 85 -11.76 -8.25 -8.37
CA ALA A 85 -12.80 -7.64 -9.19
C ALA A 85 -13.42 -6.41 -8.49
N ARG A 86 -13.73 -6.57 -7.20
CA ARG A 86 -14.38 -5.57 -6.34
C ARG A 86 -13.52 -4.33 -6.09
N HIS A 87 -12.21 -4.50 -5.88
CA HIS A 87 -11.27 -3.42 -5.53
C HIS A 87 -10.39 -3.05 -6.71
N GLU A 88 -10.73 -1.98 -7.39
CA GLU A 88 -10.00 -1.50 -8.58
C GLU A 88 -8.51 -1.32 -8.36
N VAL A 89 -8.10 -0.86 -7.18
CA VAL A 89 -6.71 -0.61 -6.85
C VAL A 89 -5.82 -1.86 -6.96
N LEU A 90 -6.40 -3.06 -6.80
CA LEU A 90 -5.66 -4.33 -6.92
C LEU A 90 -5.39 -4.72 -8.39
N ARG A 91 -6.08 -4.08 -9.34
CA ARG A 91 -5.93 -4.21 -10.79
C ARG A 91 -5.38 -2.94 -11.45
N THR A 92 -4.83 -2.02 -10.66
CA THR A 92 -4.23 -0.77 -11.13
C THR A 92 -2.74 -0.90 -11.39
N ARG A 93 -2.28 -0.39 -12.53
CA ARG A 93 -0.86 -0.10 -12.84
C ARG A 93 -0.65 1.42 -13.03
N PHE A 94 0.60 1.87 -13.06
CA PHE A 94 0.99 3.27 -13.04
C PHE A 94 1.93 3.62 -14.19
N VAL A 95 1.39 4.29 -15.20
CA VAL A 95 2.15 4.69 -16.39
C VAL A 95 2.50 6.17 -16.35
N ALA A 96 3.61 6.54 -16.98
CA ALA A 96 3.97 7.93 -17.18
C ALA A 96 3.26 8.47 -18.43
N VAL A 97 2.57 9.59 -18.30
CA VAL A 97 2.05 10.38 -19.42
C VAL A 97 2.54 11.81 -19.21
N ASP A 98 3.30 12.33 -20.17
CA ASP A 98 3.97 13.64 -20.07
C ASP A 98 4.85 13.80 -18.82
N GLY A 99 5.56 12.73 -18.44
CA GLY A 99 6.40 12.71 -17.24
C GLY A 99 5.63 12.58 -15.92
N GLU A 100 4.31 12.47 -15.96
CA GLU A 100 3.43 12.45 -14.80
C GLU A 100 2.74 11.08 -14.63
N PRO A 101 2.67 10.52 -13.41
CA PRO A 101 2.02 9.23 -13.19
C PRO A 101 0.49 9.31 -13.30
N VAL A 102 -0.07 8.33 -14.01
CA VAL A 102 -1.52 8.11 -14.18
C VAL A 102 -1.86 6.68 -13.75
N GLN A 103 -2.98 6.51 -13.04
CA GLN A 103 -3.53 5.19 -12.74
C GLN A 103 -4.17 4.63 -14.01
N VAL A 104 -3.76 3.43 -14.43
CA VAL A 104 -4.45 2.63 -15.44
C VAL A 104 -5.08 1.46 -14.72
N ILE A 105 -6.40 1.48 -14.63
CA ILE A 105 -7.19 0.50 -13.92
C ILE A 105 -7.67 -0.51 -14.96
N GLY A 106 -7.03 -1.69 -15.03
CA GLY A 106 -7.41 -2.74 -15.98
C GLY A 106 -8.71 -3.40 -15.56
N GLY A 107 -9.45 -4.00 -16.49
CA GLY A 107 -10.72 -4.69 -16.30
C GLY A 107 -10.66 -5.91 -15.37
N VAL A 108 -11.80 -6.59 -15.22
CA VAL A 108 -11.88 -7.78 -14.36
C VAL A 108 -11.34 -8.98 -15.13
N GLY A 109 -10.11 -9.39 -14.77
CA GLY A 109 -9.43 -10.55 -15.36
C GLY A 109 -9.38 -11.76 -14.44
N VAL A 110 -8.83 -12.86 -14.97
CA VAL A 110 -8.54 -14.06 -14.18
C VAL A 110 -7.38 -13.78 -13.22
N VAL A 111 -7.57 -14.12 -11.94
CA VAL A 111 -6.53 -14.00 -10.92
C VAL A 111 -5.81 -15.33 -10.76
N ASP A 112 -4.49 -15.31 -10.91
CA ASP A 112 -3.65 -16.48 -10.67
C ASP A 112 -3.37 -16.66 -9.17
N VAL A 113 -3.62 -17.88 -8.68
CA VAL A 113 -3.40 -18.31 -7.30
C VAL A 113 -2.73 -19.69 -7.31
N PRO A 114 -1.43 -19.78 -7.64
CA PRO A 114 -0.71 -21.05 -7.68
C PRO A 114 -0.75 -21.78 -6.34
N LEU A 115 -1.02 -23.08 -6.39
CA LEU A 115 -0.94 -23.99 -5.26
C LEU A 115 0.43 -24.68 -5.25
N VAL A 116 1.18 -24.51 -4.16
CA VAL A 116 2.45 -25.19 -3.91
C VAL A 116 2.25 -26.21 -2.80
N ASP A 117 2.46 -27.49 -3.11
CA ASP A 117 2.32 -28.56 -2.13
C ASP A 117 3.63 -28.80 -1.37
N LEU A 118 3.64 -28.44 -0.08
CA LEU A 118 4.75 -28.68 0.86
C LEU A 118 4.46 -29.87 1.79
N SER A 119 3.28 -30.50 1.68
CA SER A 119 2.84 -31.56 2.59
C SER A 119 3.67 -32.85 2.46
N GLY A 120 4.32 -33.06 1.31
CA GLY A 120 5.26 -34.16 1.11
C GLY A 120 6.61 -34.00 1.84
N LEU A 121 6.92 -32.80 2.35
CA LEU A 121 8.18 -32.54 3.06
C LEU A 121 8.13 -33.02 4.51
N GLY A 122 9.29 -33.32 5.10
CA GLY A 122 9.42 -33.65 6.52
C GLY A 122 9.00 -32.47 7.42
N VAL A 123 8.38 -32.76 8.57
CA VAL A 123 7.80 -31.74 9.47
C VAL A 123 8.80 -30.65 9.87
N GLY A 124 10.05 -31.01 10.17
CA GLY A 124 11.11 -30.05 10.52
C GLY A 124 11.56 -29.14 9.37
N VAL A 125 11.29 -29.51 8.12
CA VAL A 125 11.68 -28.76 6.91
C VAL A 125 10.58 -27.78 6.48
N ARG A 126 9.30 -28.13 6.69
CA ARG A 126 8.15 -27.33 6.23
C ARG A 126 8.17 -25.90 6.72
N ALA A 127 8.48 -25.67 8.01
CA ALA A 127 8.53 -24.33 8.58
C ALA A 127 9.63 -23.47 7.92
N GLY A 128 10.79 -24.06 7.63
CA GLY A 128 11.87 -23.39 6.91
C GLY A 128 11.48 -23.04 5.48
N GLU A 129 10.77 -23.93 4.80
CA GLU A 129 10.27 -23.67 3.43
C GLU A 129 9.21 -22.57 3.39
N VAL A 130 8.25 -22.55 4.32
CA VAL A 130 7.29 -21.44 4.41
C VAL A 130 8.02 -20.12 4.65
N ALA A 131 9.00 -20.08 5.54
CA ALA A 131 9.80 -18.88 5.80
C ALA A 131 10.61 -18.45 4.56
N ARG A 132 11.14 -19.40 3.79
CA ARG A 132 11.82 -19.14 2.51
C ARG A 132 10.87 -18.50 1.50
N TRP A 133 9.67 -19.06 1.30
CA TRP A 133 8.65 -18.50 0.42
C TRP A 133 8.23 -17.08 0.81
N VAL A 134 8.03 -16.82 2.11
CA VAL A 134 7.72 -15.47 2.62
C VAL A 134 8.85 -14.48 2.30
N ARG A 135 10.10 -14.87 2.53
CA ARG A 135 11.27 -14.02 2.24
C ARG A 135 11.39 -13.74 0.73
N GLU A 136 11.29 -14.76 -0.10
CA GLU A 136 11.39 -14.63 -1.55
C GLU A 136 10.25 -13.78 -2.13
N ALA A 137 9.03 -13.92 -1.61
CA ALA A 137 7.92 -13.05 -1.99
C ALA A 137 8.22 -11.57 -1.71
N GLY A 138 8.90 -11.27 -0.60
CA GLY A 138 9.32 -9.90 -0.25
C GLY A 138 10.44 -9.37 -1.13
N LEU A 139 11.34 -10.25 -1.60
CA LEU A 139 12.48 -9.89 -2.44
C LEU A 139 12.18 -9.89 -3.94
N ARG A 140 10.98 -10.30 -4.36
CA ARG A 140 10.58 -10.31 -5.77
C ARG A 140 10.10 -8.91 -6.20
N PRO A 141 10.80 -8.19 -7.08
CA PRO A 141 10.41 -6.83 -7.47
C PRO A 141 9.02 -6.79 -8.12
N PHE A 142 8.36 -5.64 -8.02
CA PHE A 142 7.18 -5.30 -8.82
C PHE A 142 7.57 -4.20 -9.81
N ASP A 143 7.10 -4.31 -11.05
CA ASP A 143 7.14 -3.21 -12.00
C ASP A 143 5.78 -2.49 -11.95
N VAL A 144 5.77 -1.29 -11.38
CA VAL A 144 4.54 -0.50 -11.20
C VAL A 144 3.90 -0.11 -12.53
N ALA A 145 4.64 -0.08 -13.64
CA ALA A 145 4.12 0.28 -14.95
C ALA A 145 3.44 -0.88 -15.68
N VAL A 146 3.81 -2.12 -15.37
CA VAL A 146 3.30 -3.33 -16.02
C VAL A 146 2.20 -4.00 -15.19
N GLY A 147 2.42 -4.14 -13.88
CA GLY A 147 1.57 -4.97 -13.02
C GLY A 147 1.67 -6.48 -13.33
N PRO A 148 0.83 -7.32 -12.69
CA PRO A 148 -0.02 -7.01 -11.55
C PRO A 148 0.79 -6.63 -10.31
N LEU A 149 0.23 -5.76 -9.46
CA LEU A 149 0.90 -5.22 -8.26
C LEU A 149 0.52 -5.95 -6.96
N VAL A 150 -0.20 -7.06 -7.11
CA VAL A 150 -0.53 -8.02 -6.06
C VAL A 150 -0.32 -9.42 -6.63
N ARG A 151 0.28 -10.32 -5.85
CA ARG A 151 0.49 -11.73 -6.18
C ARG A 151 0.03 -12.59 -5.03
N TRP A 152 -0.56 -13.73 -5.38
CA TRP A 152 -1.15 -14.70 -4.47
C TRP A 152 -0.40 -16.02 -4.63
N VAL A 153 -0.13 -16.72 -3.54
CA VAL A 153 0.37 -18.10 -3.56
C VAL A 153 -0.28 -18.86 -2.41
N LEU A 154 -0.86 -20.01 -2.69
CA LEU A 154 -1.37 -20.90 -1.66
C LEU A 154 -0.34 -21.99 -1.38
N LEU A 155 0.20 -22.02 -0.16
CA LEU A 155 1.07 -23.10 0.29
C LEU A 155 0.25 -24.13 1.05
N ARG A 156 0.23 -25.39 0.60
CA ARG A 156 -0.33 -26.50 1.38
C ARG A 156 0.74 -27.07 2.28
N VAL A 157 0.63 -26.84 3.59
CA VAL A 157 1.60 -27.30 4.59
C VAL A 157 1.25 -28.70 5.09
N SER A 158 -0.05 -28.99 5.22
CA SER A 158 -0.58 -30.32 5.48
C SER A 158 -2.02 -30.40 4.96
N GLU A 159 -2.73 -31.49 5.21
CA GLU A 159 -4.15 -31.60 4.88
C GLU A 159 -5.02 -30.56 5.61
N GLY A 160 -4.68 -30.25 6.87
CA GLY A 160 -5.42 -29.31 7.72
C GLY A 160 -4.73 -27.95 7.91
N GLU A 161 -3.69 -27.64 7.14
CA GLU A 161 -2.96 -26.38 7.30
C GLU A 161 -2.47 -25.85 5.95
N HIS A 162 -2.82 -24.60 5.69
CA HIS A 162 -2.41 -23.86 4.51
C HIS A 162 -1.89 -22.48 4.90
N VAL A 163 -1.09 -21.88 4.03
CA VAL A 163 -0.67 -20.48 4.14
C VAL A 163 -0.97 -19.78 2.83
N LEU A 164 -1.91 -18.83 2.84
CA LEU A 164 -2.11 -17.93 1.71
C LEU A 164 -1.12 -16.77 1.85
N LEU A 165 -0.14 -16.72 0.94
CA LEU A 165 0.79 -15.61 0.82
C LEU A 165 0.21 -14.55 -0.10
N VAL A 166 0.05 -13.35 0.45
CA VAL A 166 -0.30 -12.15 -0.32
C VAL A 166 0.92 -11.25 -0.35
N SER A 167 1.46 -10.99 -1.53
CA SER A 167 2.53 -10.00 -1.70
C SER A 167 2.05 -8.88 -2.61
N ALA A 168 2.33 -7.64 -2.24
CA ALA A 168 1.89 -6.48 -3.00
C ALA A 168 2.93 -5.37 -2.98
N HIS A 169 2.83 -4.45 -3.94
CA HIS A 169 3.53 -3.18 -3.85
C HIS A 169 2.73 -2.19 -3.00
N HIS A 170 3.40 -1.45 -2.10
CA HIS A 170 2.76 -0.55 -1.13
C HIS A 170 1.97 0.60 -1.81
N ILE A 171 2.19 0.83 -3.11
CA ILE A 171 1.43 1.81 -3.91
C ILE A 171 -0.05 1.44 -4.08
N VAL A 172 -0.40 0.15 -3.93
CA VAL A 172 -1.79 -0.35 -4.02
C VAL A 172 -2.30 -0.99 -2.73
N PHE A 173 -1.49 -1.04 -1.67
CA PHE A 173 -1.82 -1.79 -0.46
C PHE A 173 -1.17 -1.20 0.79
N ASP A 174 -1.90 -1.17 1.90
CA ASP A 174 -1.40 -0.72 3.20
C ASP A 174 -1.84 -1.64 4.36
N GLY A 175 -1.45 -1.27 5.59
CA GLY A 175 -1.79 -2.06 6.77
C GLY A 175 -3.29 -2.13 7.06
N TRP A 176 -4.07 -1.11 6.69
CA TRP A 176 -5.53 -1.14 6.85
C TRP A 176 -6.18 -2.06 5.81
N SER A 177 -5.67 -2.02 4.58
CA SER A 177 -6.08 -2.87 3.45
C SER A 177 -5.97 -4.35 3.80
N GLY A 178 -4.93 -4.75 4.56
CA GLY A 178 -4.82 -6.11 5.09
C GLY A 178 -6.02 -6.56 5.94
N SER A 179 -6.56 -5.68 6.79
CA SER A 179 -7.73 -6.01 7.61
C SER A 179 -9.03 -6.09 6.79
N VAL A 180 -9.16 -5.23 5.77
CA VAL A 180 -10.29 -5.25 4.84
C VAL A 180 -10.26 -6.53 4.00
N LEU A 181 -9.10 -6.85 3.44
CA LEU A 181 -8.86 -8.06 2.66
C LEU A 181 -9.23 -9.31 3.45
N LEU A 182 -8.73 -9.46 4.68
CA LEU A 182 -9.02 -10.63 5.51
C LEU A 182 -10.52 -10.77 5.77
N ARG A 183 -11.19 -9.67 6.16
CA ARG A 183 -12.63 -9.66 6.43
C ARG A 183 -13.44 -10.06 5.20
N GLU A 184 -13.13 -9.48 4.04
CA GLU A 184 -13.90 -9.73 2.82
C GLU A 184 -13.64 -11.12 2.25
N LEU A 185 -12.38 -11.60 2.28
CA LEU A 185 -12.07 -12.99 1.94
C LEU A 185 -12.84 -13.97 2.82
N SER A 186 -12.95 -13.74 4.13
CA SER A 186 -13.73 -14.63 5.01
C SER A 186 -15.22 -14.67 4.66
N VAL A 187 -15.82 -13.51 4.34
CA VAL A 187 -17.24 -13.43 3.94
C VAL A 187 -17.48 -14.14 2.60
N LEU A 188 -16.64 -13.85 1.62
CA LEU A 188 -16.74 -14.41 0.27
C LEU A 188 -16.49 -15.91 0.25
N TYR A 189 -15.43 -16.36 0.93
CA TYR A 189 -15.13 -17.79 1.07
C TYR A 189 -16.32 -18.53 1.69
N GLY A 190 -16.91 -17.99 2.76
CA GLY A 190 -18.08 -18.59 3.39
C GLY A 190 -19.27 -18.74 2.45
N ALA A 191 -19.57 -17.73 1.62
CA ALA A 191 -20.63 -17.79 0.62
C ALA A 191 -20.31 -18.82 -0.48
N PHE A 192 -19.08 -18.82 -0.99
CA PHE A 192 -18.68 -19.67 -2.13
C PHE A 192 -18.59 -21.14 -1.74
N VAL A 193 -18.21 -21.47 -0.51
CA VAL A 193 -18.31 -22.84 0.05
C VAL A 193 -19.77 -23.34 0.05
N ARG A 194 -20.75 -22.45 0.21
CA ARG A 194 -22.18 -22.80 0.14
C ARG A 194 -22.74 -22.76 -1.29
N GLY A 195 -21.92 -22.44 -2.30
CA GLY A 195 -22.37 -22.25 -3.68
C GLY A 195 -23.21 -20.99 -3.89
N GLU A 196 -23.11 -20.00 -2.99
CA GLU A 196 -23.81 -18.72 -3.08
C GLU A 196 -22.98 -17.68 -3.85
N GLY A 197 -23.61 -16.61 -4.34
CA GLY A 197 -22.92 -15.46 -4.90
C GLY A 197 -22.33 -14.53 -3.83
N SER A 198 -21.59 -13.50 -4.26
CA SER A 198 -21.02 -12.48 -3.38
C SER A 198 -22.12 -11.74 -2.60
N PRO A 199 -22.15 -11.79 -1.25
CA PRO A 199 -23.14 -11.06 -0.46
C PRO A 199 -22.70 -9.61 -0.17
N LEU A 200 -21.51 -9.20 -0.65
CA LEU A 200 -20.97 -7.88 -0.37
C LEU A 200 -21.64 -6.82 -1.27
N PRO A 201 -22.16 -5.72 -0.71
CA PRO A 201 -22.78 -4.67 -1.51
C PRO A 201 -21.73 -3.98 -2.38
N VAL A 202 -22.10 -3.45 -3.55
CA VAL A 202 -21.17 -2.67 -4.40
C VAL A 202 -20.52 -1.55 -3.58
N LEU A 203 -19.21 -1.34 -3.78
CA LEU A 203 -18.50 -0.27 -3.09
C LEU A 203 -19.00 1.09 -3.60
N PRO A 204 -19.43 1.99 -2.71
CA PRO A 204 -19.89 3.33 -3.12
C PRO A 204 -18.72 4.24 -3.54
N VAL A 205 -17.49 3.88 -3.16
CA VAL A 205 -16.27 4.66 -3.43
C VAL A 205 -15.13 3.68 -3.74
N GLN A 206 -14.45 3.92 -4.86
CA GLN A 206 -13.20 3.26 -5.21
C GLN A 206 -12.00 4.14 -4.88
N PHE A 207 -10.80 3.55 -4.83
CA PHE A 207 -9.58 4.31 -4.51
C PHE A 207 -9.30 5.44 -5.52
N ALA A 208 -9.64 5.24 -6.79
CA ALA A 208 -9.53 6.25 -7.82
C ALA A 208 -10.39 7.49 -7.52
N ASP A 209 -11.60 7.29 -6.98
CA ASP A 209 -12.50 8.38 -6.60
C ASP A 209 -11.93 9.15 -5.40
N PHE A 210 -11.32 8.44 -4.45
CA PHE A 210 -10.57 9.05 -3.35
C PHE A 210 -9.39 9.90 -3.87
N ALA A 211 -8.63 9.42 -4.86
CA ALA A 211 -7.51 10.16 -5.43
C ALA A 211 -7.97 11.44 -6.15
N VAL A 212 -9.10 11.40 -6.85
CA VAL A 212 -9.73 12.59 -7.46
C VAL A 212 -10.15 13.57 -6.37
N TRP A 213 -10.87 13.10 -5.35
CA TRP A 213 -11.30 13.91 -4.22
C TRP A 213 -10.12 14.56 -3.48
N GLU A 214 -9.05 13.81 -3.21
CA GLU A 214 -7.86 14.32 -2.51
C GLU A 214 -7.24 15.48 -3.27
N ARG A 215 -7.13 15.37 -4.61
CA ARG A 215 -6.58 16.44 -5.45
C ARG A 215 -7.45 17.68 -5.47
N GLN A 216 -8.76 17.52 -5.51
CA GLN A 216 -9.69 18.65 -5.47
C GLN A 216 -9.63 19.35 -4.11
N TRP A 217 -9.63 18.56 -3.03
CA TRP A 217 -9.62 19.09 -1.67
C TRP A 217 -8.28 19.74 -1.29
N LEU A 218 -7.13 19.14 -1.65
CA LEU A 218 -5.79 19.70 -1.47
C LEU A 218 -5.40 20.67 -2.60
N SER A 219 -6.22 21.69 -2.82
CA SER A 219 -5.95 22.75 -3.81
C SER A 219 -6.22 24.15 -3.25
N GLY A 220 -5.73 25.17 -3.97
CA GLY A 220 -5.91 26.59 -3.61
C GLY A 220 -5.52 26.90 -2.16
N GLY A 221 -6.34 27.70 -1.48
CA GLY A 221 -6.07 28.17 -0.12
C GLY A 221 -5.90 27.06 0.93
N VAL A 222 -6.51 25.87 0.73
CA VAL A 222 -6.30 24.73 1.64
C VAL A 222 -4.87 24.24 1.53
N LEU A 223 -4.37 24.06 0.31
CA LEU A 223 -2.99 23.63 0.08
C LEU A 223 -2.00 24.68 0.60
N GLU A 224 -2.24 25.95 0.31
CA GLU A 224 -1.39 27.06 0.76
C GLU A 224 -1.31 27.11 2.29
N GLY A 225 -2.44 27.04 2.98
CA GLY A 225 -2.48 27.04 4.45
C GLY A 225 -1.81 25.82 5.07
N GLN A 226 -1.95 24.64 4.47
CA GLN A 226 -1.22 23.44 4.90
C GLN A 226 0.29 23.62 4.73
N LEU A 227 0.73 24.14 3.59
CA LEU A 227 2.16 24.37 3.31
C LEU A 227 2.75 25.41 4.25
N GLU A 228 2.06 26.53 4.48
CA GLU A 228 2.50 27.56 5.42
C GLU A 228 2.66 26.99 6.83
N PHE A 229 1.64 26.29 7.32
CA PHE A 229 1.70 25.65 8.64
C PHE A 229 2.90 24.70 8.74
N TRP A 230 3.07 23.78 7.79
CA TRP A 230 4.15 22.78 7.88
C TRP A 230 5.54 23.38 7.70
N ARG A 231 5.71 24.40 6.86
CA ARG A 231 6.98 25.13 6.72
C ARG A 231 7.34 25.88 8.00
N GLY A 232 6.36 26.55 8.64
CA GLY A 232 6.57 27.21 9.92
C GLY A 232 6.87 26.22 11.04
N TYR A 233 6.09 25.13 11.12
CA TYR A 233 6.21 24.13 12.18
C TYR A 233 7.50 23.31 12.10
N LEU A 234 7.93 22.94 10.89
CA LEU A 234 9.17 22.20 10.63
C LEU A 234 10.36 23.13 10.39
N GLY A 235 10.17 24.44 10.51
CA GLY A 235 11.24 25.42 10.39
C GLY A 235 12.37 25.13 11.39
N GLY A 236 13.57 24.95 10.88
CA GLY A 236 14.75 24.62 11.70
C GLY A 236 14.84 23.17 12.16
N ALA A 237 13.91 22.29 11.75
CA ALA A 237 14.05 20.86 12.02
C ALA A 237 15.31 20.32 11.32
N PRO A 238 16.08 19.43 11.98
CA PRO A 238 17.26 18.86 11.37
C PRO A 238 16.87 18.01 10.15
N ALA A 239 17.60 18.18 9.05
CA ALA A 239 17.37 17.41 7.82
C ALA A 239 17.59 15.90 8.03
N VAL A 240 18.41 15.54 9.01
CA VAL A 240 18.76 14.16 9.35
C VAL A 240 18.67 13.98 10.85
N LEU A 241 18.02 12.90 11.29
CA LEU A 241 18.09 12.44 12.65
C LEU A 241 19.40 11.66 12.85
N ASP A 242 20.30 12.19 13.66
CA ASP A 242 21.59 11.58 13.94
C ASP A 242 21.45 10.59 15.10
N LEU A 243 21.12 9.35 14.76
CA LEU A 243 21.09 8.25 15.71
C LEU A 243 22.48 7.62 15.81
N PRO A 244 22.93 7.19 17.00
CA PRO A 244 24.17 6.44 17.13
C PRO A 244 24.13 5.22 16.21
N SER A 245 25.02 5.17 15.22
CA SER A 245 25.17 4.04 14.31
C SER A 245 26.54 3.41 14.51
N ASP A 246 26.61 2.08 14.45
CA ASP A 246 27.88 1.34 14.56
C ASP A 246 28.82 1.62 13.38
N LEU A 247 28.24 2.03 12.24
CA LEU A 247 28.95 2.37 11.01
C LEU A 247 28.62 3.79 10.55
N PRO A 248 29.56 4.50 9.90
CA PRO A 248 29.28 5.78 9.26
C PRO A 248 28.17 5.65 8.21
N ARG A 249 27.31 6.67 8.10
CA ARG A 249 26.30 6.72 7.04
C ARG A 249 26.98 6.79 5.67
N SER A 250 26.78 5.77 4.84
CA SER A 250 27.29 5.75 3.47
C SER A 250 26.41 6.60 2.53
N VAL A 251 27.01 7.13 1.46
CA VAL A 251 26.33 7.98 0.45
C VAL A 251 25.49 7.15 -0.54
N GLY A 252 25.41 5.82 -0.34
CA GLY A 252 24.61 4.90 -1.16
C GLY A 252 23.69 4.04 -0.31
N ARG A 253 22.64 3.48 -0.92
CA ARG A 253 21.77 2.51 -0.23
C ARG A 253 22.54 1.23 0.07
N GLY A 254 22.76 0.95 1.36
CA GLY A 254 23.11 -0.39 1.82
C GLY A 254 21.88 -1.29 1.71
N GLY A 255 21.95 -2.34 0.89
CA GLY A 255 20.92 -3.37 0.81
C GLY A 255 21.00 -4.29 2.01
N GLY A 256 20.49 -3.84 3.16
CA GLY A 256 20.52 -4.61 4.40
C GLY A 256 19.65 -3.97 5.46
N GLY A 257 18.65 -4.72 5.91
CA GLY A 257 17.83 -4.37 7.05
C GLY A 257 17.46 -5.65 7.78
N ASP A 258 17.55 -5.63 9.10
CA ASP A 258 17.13 -6.73 9.95
C ASP A 258 15.93 -6.31 10.81
N ARG A 259 15.21 -7.28 11.37
CA ARG A 259 14.05 -7.04 12.22
C ARG A 259 14.16 -7.85 13.50
N GLU A 260 14.30 -7.12 14.60
CA GLU A 260 14.15 -7.69 15.93
C GLU A 260 12.68 -7.66 16.35
N ARG A 261 12.14 -8.82 16.69
CA ARG A 261 10.76 -8.95 17.21
C ARG A 261 10.81 -9.18 18.71
N PHE A 262 10.03 -8.38 19.43
CA PHE A 262 9.79 -8.56 20.85
C PHE A 262 8.29 -8.52 21.13
N GLU A 263 7.90 -9.14 22.25
CA GLU A 263 6.51 -9.18 22.70
C GLU A 263 6.42 -8.59 24.11
N PHE A 264 5.38 -7.80 24.36
CA PHE A 264 5.13 -7.30 25.71
C PHE A 264 4.53 -8.42 26.56
N PRO A 265 5.03 -8.65 27.79
CA PRO A 265 4.40 -9.57 28.72
C PRO A 265 2.91 -9.27 28.90
N VAL A 266 2.09 -10.30 29.09
CA VAL A 266 0.63 -10.15 29.19
C VAL A 266 0.23 -9.14 30.27
N GLY A 267 0.86 -9.20 31.45
CA GLY A 267 0.58 -8.26 32.54
C GLY A 267 0.85 -6.80 32.16
N LEU A 268 1.91 -6.55 31.39
CA LEU A 268 2.22 -5.20 30.88
C LEU A 268 1.21 -4.77 29.81
N SER A 269 0.84 -5.67 28.90
CA SER A 269 -0.15 -5.38 27.86
C SER A 269 -1.51 -5.01 28.45
N VAL A 270 -1.96 -5.75 29.47
CA VAL A 270 -3.20 -5.46 30.22
C VAL A 270 -3.07 -4.15 30.98
N GLY A 271 -1.95 -3.92 31.68
CA GLY A 271 -1.69 -2.68 32.42
C GLY A 271 -1.67 -1.43 31.53
N LEU A 272 -1.12 -1.53 30.32
CA LEU A 272 -1.16 -0.45 29.33
C LEU A 272 -2.59 -0.18 28.84
N GLY A 273 -3.38 -1.24 28.66
CA GLY A 273 -4.77 -1.14 28.24
C GLY A 273 -5.70 -0.49 29.29
N SER A 274 -5.33 -0.57 30.57
CA SER A 274 -6.12 0.00 31.67
C SER A 274 -5.75 1.45 32.03
N CYS A 275 -4.69 2.02 31.44
CA CYS A 275 -4.35 3.42 31.62
C CYS A 275 -5.42 4.35 31.03
N VAL A 276 -6.21 5.00 31.90
CA VAL A 276 -7.24 5.96 31.50
C VAL A 276 -6.61 7.28 31.02
N GLY A 277 -7.11 7.82 29.91
CA GLY A 277 -6.79 9.17 29.45
C GLY A 277 -5.73 9.29 28.35
N VAL A 278 -5.00 8.21 28.01
CA VAL A 278 -4.04 8.20 26.91
C VAL A 278 -4.21 6.93 26.09
N ARG A 279 -4.37 7.05 24.76
CA ARG A 279 -4.37 5.87 23.88
C ARG A 279 -3.01 5.19 24.02
N VAL A 280 -2.96 3.86 24.17
CA VAL A 280 -1.71 3.07 24.29
C VAL A 280 -0.65 3.48 23.25
N ARG A 281 -1.08 3.77 22.01
CA ARG A 281 -0.20 4.30 20.96
C ARG A 281 0.53 5.59 21.39
N LEU A 282 -0.18 6.58 21.91
CA LEU A 282 0.43 7.85 22.37
C LEU A 282 1.37 7.64 23.55
N PHE A 283 1.06 6.69 24.44
CA PHE A 283 1.93 6.34 25.56
C PHE A 283 3.26 5.74 25.07
N LEU A 284 3.19 4.69 24.23
CA LEU A 284 4.39 4.03 23.66
C LEU A 284 5.28 5.03 22.91
N TRP A 285 4.66 6.02 22.29
CA TRP A 285 5.35 7.10 21.61
C TRP A 285 6.08 8.07 22.53
N GLY A 286 5.45 8.41 23.66
CA GLY A 286 6.11 9.13 24.74
C GLY A 286 7.33 8.37 25.26
N CYS A 287 7.20 7.06 25.46
CA CYS A 287 8.30 6.20 25.89
C CYS A 287 9.44 6.18 24.86
N TRP A 288 9.12 5.99 23.58
CA TRP A 288 10.12 5.98 22.50
C TRP A 288 10.86 7.32 22.41
N ARG A 289 10.13 8.44 22.54
CA ARG A 289 10.75 9.77 22.59
C ARG A 289 11.65 9.91 23.82
N GLY A 290 11.21 9.46 24.99
CA GLY A 290 12.03 9.48 26.20
C GLY A 290 13.33 8.70 26.01
N TRP A 291 13.24 7.52 25.40
CA TRP A 291 14.41 6.73 25.03
C TRP A 291 15.34 7.48 24.06
N MET A 292 14.81 8.09 23.00
CA MET A 292 15.60 8.90 22.06
C MET A 292 16.30 10.10 22.71
N LEU A 293 15.66 10.76 23.68
CA LEU A 293 16.27 11.88 24.41
C LEU A 293 17.41 11.41 25.34
N CYS A 294 17.27 10.22 25.93
CA CYS A 294 18.26 9.65 26.83
C CYS A 294 19.46 9.03 26.10
N TRP A 295 19.25 8.45 24.92
CA TRP A 295 20.25 7.64 24.21
C TRP A 295 20.66 8.17 22.83
N GLY A 296 19.83 8.98 22.18
CA GLY A 296 20.08 9.49 20.83
C GLY A 296 20.83 10.83 20.77
N GLY A 297 21.47 11.28 21.86
CA GLY A 297 22.17 12.57 21.90
C GLY A 297 21.28 13.82 21.80
N MET A 298 19.95 13.66 21.73
CA MET A 298 18.99 14.75 21.51
C MET A 298 18.66 15.52 22.79
N ARG A 299 19.61 16.28 23.35
CA ARG A 299 19.29 17.23 24.43
C ARG A 299 18.71 18.52 23.83
N GLY A 300 17.39 18.68 23.85
CA GLY A 300 16.75 20.01 23.67
C GLY A 300 15.59 20.16 22.67
N TRP A 301 15.18 19.13 21.92
CA TRP A 301 14.16 19.32 20.85
C TRP A 301 12.76 18.73 21.15
N ARG A 302 11.73 19.49 20.77
CA ARG A 302 10.31 19.12 20.88
C ARG A 302 9.87 18.29 19.66
N MET A 303 10.17 16.99 19.65
CA MET A 303 9.60 16.05 18.67
C MET A 303 8.10 15.80 18.95
N TRP A 304 7.23 16.36 18.11
CA TRP A 304 5.80 16.06 18.03
C TRP A 304 5.43 15.59 16.62
N TRP A 305 6.36 14.94 15.90
CA TRP A 305 6.19 14.79 14.46
C TRP A 305 5.46 13.50 14.05
N TRP A 306 5.74 12.40 14.70
CA TRP A 306 5.44 11.14 14.02
C TRP A 306 3.92 10.76 14.13
N GLY A 307 3.15 11.27 15.12
CA GLY A 307 1.87 10.67 15.53
C GLY A 307 0.68 11.01 14.63
N ARG A 308 0.84 11.99 13.73
CA ARG A 308 -0.24 12.50 12.87
C ARG A 308 -0.12 12.07 11.39
N LEU A 309 1.00 11.51 10.96
CA LEU A 309 1.18 11.07 9.56
C LEU A 309 0.45 9.76 9.22
N TRP A 310 -0.16 9.09 10.21
CA TRP A 310 -1.16 8.02 10.02
C TRP A 310 -2.59 8.48 10.34
N LEU A 311 -2.80 9.78 10.63
CA LEU A 311 -4.09 10.37 11.01
C LEU A 311 -4.69 11.28 9.94
N ILE A 312 -4.21 11.25 8.69
CA ILE A 312 -5.05 11.64 7.54
C ILE A 312 -5.86 10.39 7.12
N GLY A 313 -6.57 9.84 8.10
CA GLY A 313 -7.82 9.14 7.88
C GLY A 313 -8.89 10.15 8.22
N VAL A 314 -9.55 10.69 7.20
CA VAL A 314 -10.62 11.67 7.32
C VAL A 314 -11.60 11.19 8.38
N ARG A 315 -11.76 11.97 9.45
CA ARG A 315 -12.81 11.76 10.45
C ARG A 315 -14.11 12.27 9.83
N LEU A 316 -14.72 11.50 8.92
CA LEU A 316 -16.08 11.76 8.44
C LEU A 316 -17.05 11.43 9.59
N SER A 317 -17.42 12.47 10.32
CA SER A 317 -18.60 12.45 11.20
C SER A 317 -19.84 12.40 10.32
N TRP A 318 -20.36 11.21 10.04
CA TRP A 318 -21.75 11.06 9.63
C TRP A 318 -22.60 10.99 10.89
N ARG A 319 -23.36 12.06 11.18
CA ARG A 319 -24.58 11.94 11.98
C ARG A 319 -25.66 11.40 11.04
N ILE A 320 -26.25 10.28 11.42
CA ILE A 320 -27.65 9.98 11.07
C ILE A 320 -28.50 10.86 11.99
#